data_AF-A0A5Q3HAK6-F1
#
_entry.id   AF-A0A5Q3HAK6-F1
#
_cell.length_a   1.000
_cell.length_b   1.000
_cell.length_c   1.000
_cell.angle_alpha   90.00
_cell.angle_beta   90.00
_cell.angle_gamma   90.00
#
_symmetry.space_group_name_H-M   'P 1'
#
loop_
_entity.id
_entity.type
_entity.pdbx_description
1 polymer ?
#
loop_
_entity_poly.entity_id
_entity_poly.type
_entity_poly.pdbx_seq_one_letter_code
_entity_poly.pdbx_strand_id
1 'polypeptide(L)'
;MKRQKDDLLKLHNAATGYMAALASLAGDEAFDISGDIDKVVGSIAAIPKLGITETHAKAFSGIAQKVASWILAAKQSKDVRTMVKAYGADMDQVLEAMEFAAKNYEGVLKNEASSIDSYQEARLAAWSPTAEEMAQVNPRRLLIVSLADRSGRLLSKESDDAVEAAKAAGKGVTTVREGHKEMLKNVDRLEAKDVVAQLKKAAAELKEIRSNLRKL
;
A
#
# COMPACT_ATOMS: atom_id res chain seq x y z
N MET A 1 12.56 -7.40 -0.68
CA MET A 1 11.46 -6.80 -1.45
C MET A 1 10.22 -7.70 -1.56
N LYS A 2 10.26 -8.88 -2.19
CA LYS A 2 9.05 -9.73 -2.38
C LYS A 2 8.23 -9.98 -1.09
N ARG A 3 8.89 -10.40 -0.01
CA ARG A 3 8.23 -10.61 1.30
C ARG A 3 7.62 -9.33 1.91
N GLN A 4 8.27 -8.17 1.71
CA GLN A 4 7.78 -6.87 2.20
C GLN A 4 6.54 -6.42 1.41
N LYS A 5 6.54 -6.63 0.10
CA LYS A 5 5.36 -6.43 -0.77
C LYS A 5 4.20 -7.35 -0.37
N ASP A 6 4.48 -8.62 -0.11
CA ASP A 6 3.46 -9.59 0.32
C ASP A 6 2.82 -9.19 1.66
N ASP A 7 3.62 -8.75 2.64
CA ASP A 7 3.11 -8.32 3.95
C ASP A 7 2.35 -6.98 3.88
N LEU A 8 2.78 -6.05 3.02
CA LEU A 8 2.01 -4.84 2.67
C LEU A 8 0.64 -5.19 2.06
N LEU A 9 0.60 -6.12 1.12
CA LEU A 9 -0.64 -6.57 0.50
C LEU A 9 -1.59 -7.23 1.51
N LYS A 10 -1.07 -7.97 2.51
CA LYS A 10 -1.88 -8.54 3.58
C LYS A 10 -2.54 -7.47 4.46
N LEU A 11 -1.75 -6.50 4.93
CA LEU A 11 -2.28 -5.34 5.68
C LEU A 11 -3.42 -4.66 4.91
N HIS A 12 -3.19 -4.45 3.61
CA HIS A 12 -4.14 -3.82 2.72
C HIS A 12 -5.44 -4.62 2.57
N ASN A 13 -5.34 -5.95 2.44
CA ASN A 13 -6.50 -6.82 2.37
C ASN A 13 -7.33 -6.77 3.66
N ALA A 14 -6.70 -6.73 4.85
CA ALA A 14 -7.44 -6.64 6.10
C ALA A 14 -8.17 -5.30 6.27
N ALA A 15 -7.50 -4.18 5.95
CA ALA A 15 -8.15 -2.87 5.99
C ALA A 15 -9.33 -2.79 5.01
N THR A 16 -9.14 -3.28 3.79
CA THR A 16 -10.20 -3.29 2.76
C THR A 16 -11.37 -4.20 3.19
N GLY A 17 -11.08 -5.40 3.71
CA GLY A 17 -12.08 -6.35 4.16
C GLY A 17 -12.92 -5.83 5.33
N TYR A 18 -12.30 -5.13 6.27
CA TYR A 18 -13.01 -4.47 7.36
C TYR A 18 -13.96 -3.38 6.88
N MET A 19 -13.49 -2.45 6.04
CA MET A 19 -14.33 -1.34 5.55
C MET A 19 -15.53 -1.87 4.74
N ALA A 20 -15.30 -2.90 3.94
CA ALA A 20 -16.34 -3.54 3.16
C ALA A 20 -17.33 -4.34 4.01
N ALA A 21 -16.86 -5.04 5.05
CA ALA A 21 -17.73 -5.73 6.01
C ALA A 21 -18.65 -4.76 6.75
N LEU A 22 -18.12 -3.61 7.20
CA LEU A 22 -18.93 -2.56 7.81
C LEU A 22 -19.96 -1.96 6.84
N ALA A 23 -19.59 -1.74 5.58
CA ALA A 23 -20.52 -1.26 4.56
C ALA A 23 -21.65 -2.27 4.28
N SER A 24 -21.35 -3.56 4.25
CA SER A 24 -22.35 -4.63 4.07
C SER A 24 -23.32 -4.74 5.24
N LEU A 25 -22.82 -4.64 6.49
CA LEU A 25 -23.64 -4.62 7.70
C LEU A 25 -24.66 -3.46 7.72
N ALA A 26 -24.37 -2.40 6.98
CA ALA A 26 -25.22 -1.23 6.90
C ALA A 26 -26.39 -1.32 5.92
N GLY A 27 -26.58 -2.47 5.26
CA GLY A 27 -27.74 -2.75 4.42
C GLY A 27 -27.62 -2.31 2.96
N ASP A 28 -26.41 -2.05 2.49
CA ASP A 28 -26.14 -1.72 1.09
C ASP A 28 -25.81 -2.98 0.28
N GLU A 29 -26.17 -3.03 -1.01
CA GLU A 29 -25.90 -4.18 -1.88
C GLU A 29 -24.44 -4.59 -1.77
N ALA A 30 -24.23 -5.87 -1.47
CA ALA A 30 -22.95 -6.43 -1.11
C ALA A 30 -21.85 -5.99 -2.08
N PHE A 31 -20.95 -5.14 -1.60
CA PHE A 31 -19.63 -5.01 -2.19
C PHE A 31 -19.07 -6.43 -2.23
N ASP A 32 -19.02 -7.09 -3.39
CA ASP A 32 -18.64 -8.50 -3.46
C ASP A 32 -17.19 -8.64 -2.98
N ILE A 33 -17.06 -9.11 -1.74
CA ILE A 33 -15.81 -9.27 -1.02
C ILE A 33 -15.42 -10.75 -0.87
N SER A 34 -16.21 -11.66 -1.42
CA SER A 34 -16.01 -13.10 -1.30
C SER A 34 -14.60 -13.52 -1.75
N GLY A 35 -14.05 -12.89 -2.79
CA GLY A 35 -12.70 -13.18 -3.30
C GLY A 35 -11.52 -12.57 -2.52
N ASP A 36 -11.78 -11.61 -1.63
CA ASP A 36 -10.73 -10.87 -0.89
C ASP A 36 -10.68 -11.22 0.60
N ILE A 37 -11.77 -11.70 1.20
CA ILE A 37 -11.87 -12.09 2.63
C ILE A 37 -11.09 -13.36 2.95
N ASP A 38 -11.12 -14.37 2.07
CA ASP A 38 -10.40 -15.64 2.30
C ASP A 38 -8.88 -15.43 2.41
N LYS A 39 -8.40 -14.24 2.02
CA LYS A 39 -7.00 -13.80 2.09
C LYS A 39 -6.69 -12.89 3.28
N VAL A 40 -7.70 -12.56 4.11
CA VAL A 40 -7.57 -11.78 5.35
C VAL A 40 -7.14 -12.68 6.51
N VAL A 41 -7.40 -13.99 6.42
CA VAL A 41 -6.97 -14.97 7.42
C VAL A 41 -5.45 -15.19 7.32
N GLY A 42 -4.74 -14.87 8.39
CA GLY A 42 -3.30 -15.05 8.52
C GLY A 42 -2.73 -14.23 9.67
N SER A 43 -1.41 -14.30 9.87
CA SER A 43 -0.68 -13.39 10.75
C SER A 43 0.26 -12.52 9.92
N ILE A 44 0.41 -11.26 10.34
CA ILE A 44 1.56 -10.45 9.93
C ILE A 44 2.59 -10.52 11.05
N ALA A 45 3.86 -10.65 10.70
CA ALA A 45 4.94 -10.52 11.67
C ALA A 45 5.22 -9.04 11.91
N ALA A 46 5.83 -8.71 13.05
CA ALA A 46 6.47 -7.41 13.20
C ALA A 46 7.57 -7.28 12.14
N ILE A 47 7.61 -6.16 11.45
CA ILE A 47 8.63 -5.84 10.44
C ILE A 47 9.19 -4.47 10.83
N PRO A 48 10.17 -4.41 11.76
CA PRO A 48 10.71 -3.16 12.27
C PRO A 48 11.23 -2.24 11.16
N LYS A 49 11.80 -2.83 10.09
CA LYS A 49 12.28 -2.11 8.90
C LYS A 49 11.18 -1.35 8.13
N LEU A 50 9.92 -1.73 8.32
CA LEU A 50 8.75 -1.06 7.74
C LEU A 50 7.96 -0.27 8.79
N GLY A 51 8.46 -0.17 10.03
CA GLY A 51 7.72 0.43 11.15
C GLY A 51 6.52 -0.41 11.62
N ILE A 52 6.43 -1.68 11.22
CA ILE A 52 5.37 -2.59 11.67
C ILE A 52 5.78 -3.20 13.01
N THR A 53 5.11 -2.78 14.09
CA THR A 53 5.37 -3.21 15.46
C THR A 53 4.54 -4.45 15.84
N GLU A 54 4.81 -5.05 17.00
CA GLU A 54 3.96 -6.10 17.56
C GLU A 54 2.52 -5.61 17.83
N THR A 55 2.37 -4.33 18.21
CA THR A 55 1.06 -3.68 18.38
C THR A 55 0.26 -3.72 17.07
N HIS A 56 0.90 -3.39 15.94
CA HIS A 56 0.27 -3.45 14.62
C HIS A 56 -0.11 -4.89 14.23
N ALA A 57 0.76 -5.86 14.49
CA ALA A 57 0.50 -7.27 14.20
C ALA A 57 -0.66 -7.84 15.02
N LYS A 58 -0.77 -7.43 16.28
CA LYS A 58 -1.87 -7.80 17.17
C LYS A 58 -3.19 -7.16 16.72
N ALA A 59 -3.19 -5.86 16.38
CA ALA A 59 -4.35 -5.16 15.86
C ALA A 59 -4.87 -5.79 14.56
N PHE A 60 -3.97 -6.13 13.64
CA PHE A 60 -4.30 -6.88 12.41
C PHE A 60 -5.01 -8.19 12.73
N SER A 61 -4.44 -9.00 13.63
CA SER A 61 -5.00 -10.32 13.96
C SER A 61 -6.38 -10.21 14.60
N GLY A 62 -6.57 -9.18 15.45
CA GLY A 62 -7.87 -8.86 16.05
C GLY A 62 -8.92 -8.50 15.00
N ILE A 63 -8.58 -7.64 14.04
CA ILE A 63 -9.47 -7.28 12.94
C ILE A 63 -9.74 -8.47 12.02
N ALA A 64 -8.73 -9.21 11.61
CA ALA A 64 -8.86 -10.32 10.66
C ALA A 64 -9.79 -11.43 11.19
N GLN A 65 -9.60 -11.86 12.44
CA GLN A 65 -10.47 -12.87 13.06
C GLN A 65 -11.91 -12.39 13.18
N LYS A 66 -12.10 -11.09 13.43
CA LYS A 66 -13.42 -10.53 13.69
C LYS A 66 -14.17 -10.19 12.41
N VAL A 67 -13.52 -9.69 11.37
CA VAL A 67 -14.09 -9.58 10.01
C VAL A 67 -14.65 -10.92 9.56
N ALA A 68 -13.86 -12.00 9.69
CA ALA A 68 -14.33 -13.35 9.39
C ALA A 68 -15.58 -13.73 10.21
N SER A 69 -15.59 -13.43 11.52
CA SER A 69 -16.77 -13.68 12.37
C SER A 69 -17.99 -12.83 12.01
N TRP A 70 -17.80 -11.60 11.52
CA TRP A 70 -18.88 -10.67 11.22
C TRP A 70 -19.55 -10.93 9.89
N ILE A 71 -18.81 -11.42 8.89
CA ILE A 71 -19.41 -11.88 7.64
C ILE A 71 -20.38 -13.04 7.91
N LEU A 72 -20.02 -13.93 8.84
CA LEU A 72 -20.91 -14.98 9.32
C LEU A 72 -22.07 -14.44 10.20
N ALA A 73 -21.86 -13.37 10.96
CA ALA A 73 -22.83 -12.78 11.89
C ALA A 73 -23.66 -11.61 11.31
N ALA A 74 -23.42 -11.18 10.06
CA ALA A 74 -24.03 -10.01 9.43
C ALA A 74 -25.56 -10.07 9.33
N LYS A 75 -26.15 -11.23 9.63
CA LYS A 75 -27.59 -11.40 9.77
C LYS A 75 -28.18 -10.92 11.10
N GLN A 76 -27.37 -10.64 12.13
CA GLN A 76 -27.85 -10.42 13.51
C GLN A 76 -27.52 -9.05 14.13
N SER A 77 -26.53 -8.31 13.62
CA SER A 77 -26.21 -6.96 14.13
C SER A 77 -26.40 -5.91 13.04
N LYS A 78 -27.34 -4.98 13.23
CA LYS A 78 -27.53 -3.80 12.37
C LYS A 78 -26.80 -2.55 12.89
N ASP A 79 -26.02 -2.66 13.97
CA ASP A 79 -25.46 -1.49 14.63
C ASP A 79 -23.99 -1.24 14.25
N VAL A 80 -23.81 -0.70 13.04
CA VAL A 80 -22.52 -0.28 12.48
C VAL A 80 -21.80 0.68 13.41
N ARG A 81 -22.54 1.54 14.12
CA ARG A 81 -21.97 2.52 15.06
C ARG A 81 -21.31 1.83 16.24
N THR A 82 -21.97 0.82 16.82
CA THR A 82 -21.37 0.00 17.89
C THR A 82 -20.08 -0.68 17.40
N MET A 83 -20.03 -1.13 16.15
CA MET A 83 -18.83 -1.78 15.59
C MET A 83 -17.68 -0.79 15.35
N VAL A 84 -17.98 0.35 14.74
CA VAL A 84 -16.99 1.43 14.52
C VAL A 84 -16.39 1.87 15.85
N LYS A 85 -17.20 2.00 16.91
CA LYS A 85 -16.69 2.35 18.26
C LYS A 85 -15.83 1.27 18.88
N ALA A 86 -16.26 0.01 18.80
CA ALA A 86 -15.58 -1.10 19.46
C ALA A 86 -14.20 -1.39 18.85
N TYR A 87 -14.05 -1.21 17.52
CA TYR A 87 -12.86 -1.65 16.79
C TYR A 87 -12.13 -0.53 16.05
N GLY A 88 -12.63 0.70 16.13
CA GLY A 88 -12.02 1.86 15.50
C GLY A 88 -10.57 2.08 15.90
N ALA A 89 -10.25 1.90 17.18
CA ALA A 89 -8.87 2.05 17.66
C ALA A 89 -7.91 1.02 17.03
N ASP A 90 -8.34 -0.24 16.91
CA ASP A 90 -7.55 -1.29 16.26
C ASP A 90 -7.39 -1.00 14.75
N MET A 91 -8.42 -0.47 14.10
CA MET A 91 -8.34 -0.11 12.68
C MET A 91 -7.41 1.08 12.45
N ASP A 92 -7.43 2.06 13.34
CA ASP A 92 -6.47 3.17 13.32
C ASP A 92 -5.02 2.68 13.42
N GLN A 93 -4.77 1.64 14.22
CA GLN A 93 -3.44 0.99 14.32
C GLN A 93 -3.05 0.24 13.04
N VAL A 94 -4.01 -0.40 12.37
CA VAL A 94 -3.75 -1.06 11.07
C VAL A 94 -3.46 -0.02 9.98
N LEU A 95 -4.25 1.05 9.90
CA LEU A 95 -4.04 2.14 8.94
C LEU A 95 -2.72 2.89 9.21
N GLU A 96 -2.35 3.06 10.47
CA GLU A 96 -1.04 3.58 10.87
C GLU A 96 0.10 2.68 10.39
N ALA A 97 -0.02 1.36 10.58
CA ALA A 97 0.96 0.41 10.10
C ALA A 97 1.14 0.47 8.58
N MET A 98 0.03 0.59 7.84
CA MET A 98 0.04 0.75 6.39
C MET A 98 0.73 2.05 5.96
N GLU A 99 0.47 3.15 6.66
CA GLU A 99 1.08 4.45 6.41
C GLU A 99 2.60 4.38 6.62
N PHE A 100 3.05 3.82 7.75
CA PHE A 100 4.47 3.64 8.03
C PHE A 100 5.15 2.73 7.02
N ALA A 101 4.49 1.63 6.65
CA ALA A 101 5.06 0.68 5.72
C ALA A 101 5.19 1.30 4.30
N ALA A 102 4.20 2.07 3.84
CA ALA A 102 4.28 2.80 2.58
C ALA A 102 5.40 3.85 2.58
N LYS A 103 5.52 4.66 3.64
CA LYS A 103 6.58 5.67 3.80
C LYS A 103 7.98 5.06 3.84
N ASN A 104 8.16 3.98 4.60
CA ASN A 104 9.45 3.29 4.65
C ASN A 104 9.80 2.63 3.32
N TYR A 105 8.81 2.05 2.62
CA TYR A 105 9.04 1.47 1.30
C TYR A 105 9.40 2.52 0.25
N GLU A 106 8.75 3.70 0.26
CA GLU A 106 9.15 4.86 -0.54
C GLU A 106 10.61 5.24 -0.30
N GLY A 107 11.05 5.28 0.97
CA GLY A 107 12.43 5.57 1.33
C GLY A 107 13.43 4.54 0.76
N VAL A 108 13.08 3.24 0.82
CA VAL A 108 13.90 2.18 0.21
C VAL A 108 14.00 2.34 -1.30
N LEU A 109 12.87 2.59 -1.98
CA LEU A 109 12.84 2.77 -3.43
C LEU A 109 13.62 4.01 -3.88
N LYS A 110 13.57 5.11 -3.12
CA LYS A 110 14.39 6.31 -3.40
C LYS A 110 15.90 6.02 -3.33
N ASN A 111 16.32 5.24 -2.33
CA ASN A 111 17.72 4.84 -2.20
C ASN A 111 18.14 3.90 -3.34
N GLU A 112 17.26 3.00 -3.76
CA GLU A 112 17.50 2.11 -4.91
C GLU A 112 17.59 2.90 -6.22
N ALA A 113 16.66 3.82 -6.48
CA ALA A 113 16.68 4.72 -7.64
C ALA A 113 18.00 5.51 -7.72
N SER A 114 18.39 6.14 -6.60
CA SER A 114 19.65 6.89 -6.52
C SER A 114 20.88 6.00 -6.75
N SER A 115 20.84 4.75 -6.29
CA SER A 115 21.92 3.79 -6.50
C SER A 115 22.01 3.35 -7.97
N ILE A 116 20.86 3.15 -8.63
CA ILE A 116 20.78 2.85 -10.07
C ILE A 116 21.40 3.99 -10.85
N ASP A 117 20.97 5.24 -10.61
CA ASP A 117 21.46 6.40 -11.34
C ASP A 117 22.97 6.58 -11.16
N SER A 118 23.46 6.47 -9.92
CA SER A 118 24.88 6.57 -9.60
C SER A 118 25.71 5.49 -10.31
N TYR A 119 25.22 4.25 -10.34
CA TYR A 119 25.88 3.16 -11.05
C TYR A 119 25.88 3.39 -12.57
N GLN A 120 24.78 3.89 -13.13
CA GLN A 120 24.68 4.19 -14.56
C GLN A 120 25.64 5.31 -14.96
N GLU A 121 25.69 6.39 -14.18
CA GLU A 121 26.62 7.51 -14.40
C GLU A 121 28.07 7.03 -14.38
N ALA A 122 28.46 6.29 -13.34
CA ALA A 122 29.82 5.74 -13.23
C ALA A 122 30.16 4.79 -14.38
N ARG A 123 29.23 3.93 -14.79
CA ARG A 123 29.43 3.01 -15.92
C ARG A 123 29.59 3.76 -17.24
N LEU A 124 28.75 4.76 -17.50
CA LEU A 124 28.85 5.59 -18.71
C LEU A 124 30.14 6.40 -18.72
N ALA A 125 30.55 6.99 -17.59
CA ALA A 125 31.82 7.70 -17.48
C ALA A 125 33.03 6.79 -17.76
N ALA A 126 32.99 5.54 -17.27
CA ALA A 126 34.09 4.60 -17.45
C ALA A 126 34.17 4.02 -18.87
N TRP A 127 33.05 3.85 -19.57
CA TRP A 127 33.00 3.09 -20.83
C TRP A 127 32.80 3.96 -22.06
N SER A 128 32.23 5.16 -21.89
CA SER A 128 32.05 6.10 -23.00
C SER A 128 33.41 6.58 -23.49
N PRO A 129 33.63 6.62 -24.81
CA PRO A 129 34.85 7.21 -25.36
C PRO A 129 34.91 8.70 -25.03
N THR A 130 36.12 9.20 -24.74
CA THR A 130 36.36 10.64 -24.64
C THR A 130 36.28 11.29 -26.02
N ALA A 131 36.22 12.62 -26.08
CA ALA A 131 36.24 13.35 -27.35
C ALA A 131 37.48 13.02 -28.20
N GLU A 132 38.63 12.80 -27.57
CA GLU A 132 39.87 12.42 -28.23
C GLU A 132 39.83 10.98 -28.77
N GLU A 133 39.18 10.05 -28.05
CA GLU A 133 39.05 8.65 -28.45
C GLU A 133 38.07 8.44 -29.61
N MET A 134 37.13 9.37 -29.82
CA MET A 134 36.05 9.23 -30.81
C MET A 134 36.53 8.99 -32.24
N ALA A 135 37.69 9.53 -32.63
CA ALA A 135 38.22 9.35 -33.99
C ALA A 135 38.68 7.91 -34.29
N GLN A 136 38.94 7.11 -33.25
CA GLN A 136 39.51 5.75 -33.37
C GLN A 136 38.63 4.68 -32.71
N VAL A 137 37.48 5.07 -32.18
CA VAL A 137 36.63 4.17 -31.40
C VAL A 137 36.01 3.08 -32.28
N ASN A 138 36.07 1.84 -31.80
CA ASN A 138 35.43 0.72 -32.48
C ASN A 138 33.89 0.91 -32.48
N PRO A 139 33.20 0.83 -33.64
CA PRO A 139 31.74 0.98 -33.70
C PRO A 139 30.96 0.01 -32.80
N ARG A 140 31.50 -1.18 -32.51
CA ARG A 140 30.89 -2.13 -31.56
C ARG A 140 30.90 -1.58 -30.13
N ARG A 141 31.94 -0.85 -29.72
CA ARG A 141 31.99 -0.19 -28.39
C ARG A 141 30.91 0.87 -28.29
N LEU A 142 30.73 1.70 -29.33
CA LEU A 142 29.65 2.68 -29.38
C LEU A 142 28.26 2.04 -29.28
N LEU A 143 28.03 0.94 -30.01
CA LEU A 143 26.77 0.21 -29.92
C LEU A 143 26.51 -0.30 -28.50
N ILE A 144 27.51 -0.94 -27.86
CA ILE A 144 27.41 -1.44 -26.49
C ILE A 144 27.09 -0.30 -25.52
N VAL A 145 27.81 0.83 -25.59
CA VAL A 145 27.56 2.01 -24.73
C VAL A 145 26.16 2.56 -24.95
N SER A 146 25.70 2.68 -26.20
CA SER A 146 24.35 3.20 -26.49
C SER A 146 23.23 2.28 -25.99
N LEU A 147 23.38 0.95 -26.14
CA LEU A 147 22.44 -0.04 -25.60
C LEU A 147 22.42 -0.01 -24.08
N ALA A 148 23.61 0.13 -23.48
CA ALA A 148 23.79 0.25 -22.05
C ALA A 148 23.09 1.52 -21.53
N ASP A 149 23.34 2.70 -22.11
CA ASP A 149 22.68 3.96 -21.76
C ASP A 149 21.16 3.82 -21.84
N ARG A 150 20.64 3.33 -22.98
CA ARG A 150 19.19 3.12 -23.15
C ARG A 150 18.62 2.20 -22.07
N SER A 151 19.27 1.07 -21.80
CA SER A 151 18.83 0.14 -20.75
C SER A 151 18.88 0.78 -19.37
N GLY A 152 19.88 1.62 -19.09
CA GLY A 152 20.01 2.35 -17.83
C GLY A 152 18.87 3.34 -17.62
N ARG A 153 18.53 4.12 -18.67
CA ARG A 153 17.41 5.06 -18.63
C ARG A 153 16.05 4.39 -18.42
N LEU A 154 15.85 3.21 -19.04
CA LEU A 154 14.63 2.42 -18.82
C LEU A 154 14.52 1.97 -17.37
N LEU A 155 15.62 1.45 -16.79
CA LEU A 155 15.64 1.03 -15.40
C LEU A 155 15.44 2.20 -14.41
N SER A 156 16.08 3.34 -14.69
CA SER A 156 15.91 4.57 -13.91
C SER A 156 14.44 5.03 -13.93
N LYS A 157 13.82 5.05 -15.12
CA LYS A 157 12.39 5.35 -15.27
C LYS A 157 11.49 4.39 -14.51
N GLU A 158 11.75 3.08 -14.60
CA GLU A 158 10.99 2.06 -13.86
C GLU A 158 11.09 2.28 -12.35
N SER A 159 12.28 2.65 -11.86
CA SER A 159 12.50 2.95 -10.45
C SER A 159 11.77 4.21 -10.00
N ASP A 160 11.77 5.28 -10.81
CA ASP A 160 11.03 6.52 -10.54
C ASP A 160 9.52 6.29 -10.50
N ASP A 161 8.99 5.54 -11.47
CA ASP A 161 7.57 5.18 -11.54
C ASP A 161 7.17 4.38 -10.27
N ALA A 162 8.05 3.51 -9.76
CA ALA A 162 7.85 2.79 -8.50
C ALA A 162 7.85 3.73 -7.27
N VAL A 163 8.76 4.71 -7.21
CA VAL A 163 8.79 5.71 -6.12
C VAL A 163 7.48 6.50 -6.08
N GLU A 164 7.00 7.00 -7.22
CA GLU A 164 5.75 7.76 -7.27
C GLU A 164 4.53 6.90 -6.93
N ALA A 165 4.50 5.62 -7.33
CA ALA A 165 3.46 4.69 -6.93
C ALA A 165 3.43 4.44 -5.40
N ALA A 166 4.59 4.28 -4.76
CA ALA A 166 4.69 4.11 -3.31
C ALA A 166 4.25 5.38 -2.55
N LYS A 167 4.65 6.55 -3.03
CA LYS A 167 4.25 7.86 -2.49
C LYS A 167 2.74 8.10 -2.63
N ALA A 168 2.16 7.76 -3.77
CA ALA A 168 0.71 7.83 -3.98
C ALA A 168 -0.04 6.90 -3.02
N ALA A 169 0.46 5.67 -2.83
CA ALA A 169 -0.09 4.74 -1.85
C ALA A 169 -0.03 5.31 -0.42
N GLY A 170 1.11 5.88 0.00
CA GLY A 170 1.27 6.51 1.31
C GLY A 170 0.27 7.64 1.55
N LYS A 171 0.12 8.55 0.58
CA LYS A 171 -0.87 9.64 0.65
C LYS A 171 -2.29 9.12 0.77
N GLY A 172 -2.66 8.13 -0.04
CA GLY A 172 -4.00 7.53 0.00
C GLY A 172 -4.30 6.91 1.38
N VAL A 173 -3.33 6.20 1.97
CA VAL A 173 -3.51 5.61 3.31
C VAL A 173 -3.69 6.71 4.37
N THR A 174 -2.91 7.79 4.30
CA THR A 174 -3.09 8.95 5.20
C THR A 174 -4.50 9.51 5.09
N THR A 175 -5.01 9.72 3.87
CA THR A 175 -6.39 10.21 3.66
C THR A 175 -7.44 9.28 4.25
N VAL A 176 -7.32 7.97 4.03
CA VAL A 176 -8.24 6.97 4.60
C VAL A 176 -8.17 6.98 6.13
N ARG A 177 -6.97 7.08 6.71
CA ARG A 177 -6.76 7.14 8.17
C ARG A 177 -7.38 8.40 8.78
N GLU A 178 -7.20 9.56 8.15
CA GLU A 178 -7.80 10.82 8.61
C GLU A 178 -9.33 10.77 8.52
N GLY A 179 -9.87 10.26 7.41
CA GLY A 179 -11.30 10.05 7.26
C GLY A 179 -11.87 9.09 8.30
N HIS A 180 -11.18 7.99 8.58
CA HIS A 180 -11.58 7.04 9.62
C HIS A 180 -11.54 7.65 11.03
N LYS A 181 -10.49 8.41 11.37
CA LYS A 181 -10.41 9.16 12.63
C LYS A 181 -11.55 10.16 12.79
N GLU A 182 -11.88 10.87 11.73
CA GLU A 182 -12.98 11.85 11.75
C GLU A 182 -14.34 11.15 11.89
N MET A 183 -14.53 10.03 11.21
CA MET A 183 -15.70 9.17 11.38
C MET A 183 -15.84 8.71 12.83
N LEU A 184 -14.75 8.25 13.46
CA LEU A 184 -14.78 7.80 14.86
C LEU A 184 -15.18 8.90 15.83
N LYS A 185 -14.62 10.10 15.67
CA LYS A 185 -14.96 11.26 16.52
C LYS A 185 -16.43 11.65 16.41
N ASN A 186 -17.00 11.52 15.21
CA ASN A 186 -18.37 11.97 14.92
C ASN A 186 -19.37 10.84 14.81
N VAL A 187 -18.99 9.59 15.10
CA VAL A 187 -19.84 8.42 14.84
C VAL A 187 -21.20 8.54 15.55
N ASP A 188 -21.27 9.25 16.67
CA ASP A 188 -22.50 9.49 17.41
C ASP A 188 -23.44 10.54 16.78
N ARG A 189 -22.88 11.41 15.97
CA ARG A 189 -23.56 12.54 15.33
C ARG A 189 -23.88 12.30 13.87
N LEU A 190 -23.24 11.31 13.25
CA LEU A 190 -23.47 10.93 11.87
C LEU A 190 -24.75 10.09 11.74
N GLU A 191 -25.56 10.42 10.75
CA GLU A 191 -26.64 9.55 10.30
C GLU A 191 -26.06 8.25 9.75
N ALA A 192 -26.81 7.15 9.86
CA ALA A 192 -26.33 5.83 9.41
C ALA A 192 -25.87 5.88 7.95
N LYS A 193 -26.62 6.55 7.07
CA LYS A 193 -26.27 6.74 5.64
C LYS A 193 -24.93 7.44 5.42
N ASP A 194 -24.55 8.38 6.29
CA ASP A 194 -23.31 9.15 6.15
C ASP A 194 -22.10 8.31 6.56
N VAL A 195 -22.25 7.50 7.62
CA VAL A 195 -21.25 6.50 8.01
C VAL A 195 -21.01 5.52 6.87
N VAL A 196 -22.07 5.04 6.21
CA VAL A 196 -21.95 4.14 5.05
C VAL A 196 -21.22 4.79 3.88
N ALA A 197 -21.58 6.03 3.54
CA ALA A 197 -20.94 6.75 2.45
C ALA A 197 -19.43 6.92 2.70
N GLN A 198 -19.04 7.23 3.93
CA GLN A 198 -17.62 7.34 4.31
C GLN A 198 -16.89 5.99 4.24
N LEU A 199 -17.50 4.91 4.72
CA LEU A 199 -16.93 3.57 4.64
C LEU A 199 -16.76 3.08 3.20
N LYS A 200 -17.74 3.33 2.33
CA LYS A 200 -17.65 3.02 0.89
C LYS A 200 -16.52 3.79 0.22
N LYS A 201 -16.42 5.09 0.51
CA LYS A 201 -15.33 5.93 0.00
C LYS A 201 -13.97 5.39 0.44
N ALA A 202 -13.81 5.10 1.73
CA ALA A 202 -12.58 4.52 2.28
C ALA A 202 -12.23 3.16 1.62
N ALA A 203 -13.20 2.27 1.43
CA ALA A 203 -12.98 0.99 0.75
C ALA A 203 -12.55 1.15 -0.71
N ALA A 204 -13.14 2.11 -1.43
CA ALA A 204 -12.76 2.42 -2.81
C ALA A 204 -11.34 3.00 -2.91
N GLU A 205 -10.99 3.94 -2.03
CA GLU A 205 -9.65 4.53 -1.94
C GLU A 205 -8.61 3.44 -1.60
N LEU A 206 -8.92 2.55 -0.66
CA LEU A 206 -8.09 1.37 -0.40
C LEU A 206 -7.94 0.51 -1.66
N LYS A 207 -9.01 0.21 -2.39
CA LYS A 207 -8.89 -0.58 -3.62
C LYS A 207 -7.97 0.07 -4.67
N GLU A 208 -8.01 1.40 -4.79
CA GLU A 208 -7.12 2.16 -5.66
C GLU A 208 -5.65 2.08 -5.20
N ILE A 209 -5.40 2.29 -3.90
CA ILE A 209 -4.06 2.16 -3.31
C ILE A 209 -3.48 0.77 -3.61
N ARG A 210 -4.28 -0.28 -3.47
CA ARG A 210 -3.88 -1.66 -3.80
C ARG A 210 -3.45 -1.81 -5.26
N SER A 211 -4.20 -1.19 -6.17
CA SER A 211 -3.87 -1.21 -7.60
C SER A 211 -2.50 -0.59 -7.86
N ASN A 212 -2.18 0.51 -7.18
CA ASN A 212 -0.88 1.16 -7.26
C ASN A 212 0.23 0.31 -6.63
N LEU A 213 0.00 -0.32 -5.48
CA LEU A 213 0.95 -1.25 -4.85
C LEU A 213 1.24 -2.50 -5.69
N ARG A 214 0.32 -2.91 -6.58
CA ARG A 214 0.54 -4.04 -7.50
C ARG A 214 1.47 -3.70 -8.66
N LYS A 215 1.64 -2.41 -8.98
CA LYS A 215 2.54 -1.91 -10.02
C LYS A 215 4.00 -1.82 -9.55
N LEU A 216 4.23 -1.76 -8.23
CA LEU A 216 5.52 -2.02 -7.58
C LEU A 216 5.95 -3.47 -7.78
#